data_AF-A0A955M509-F1
#
_entry.id   AF-A0A955M509-F1
#
_cell.length_a   1.000
_cell.length_b   1.000
_cell.length_c   1.000
_cell.angle_alpha   90.00
_cell.angle_beta   90.00
_cell.angle_gamma   90.00
#
_symmetry.space_group_name_H-M   'P 1'
#
loop_
_entity.id
_entity.type
_entity.pdbx_description
1 polymer ?
#
loop_
_entity_poly.entity_id
_entity_poly.type
_entity_poly.pdbx_seq_one_letter_code
_entity_poly.pdbx_strand_id
1 'polypeptide(L)'
;MNPFGVGVETPENYEQKCLCVLVLDVSGSMGGHPINELNKGLQDFHREVLNDFVAAQRLEVAIITFGSSINIIQEPGLVNNFEMPTLTTSGTTKLVDAVRMAMNLVETRKQWY
;
A
#
# COMPACT_ATOMS: atom_id res chain seq x y z
N MET A 1 48.69 -22.16 10.08
CA MET A 1 48.63 -22.20 8.61
C MET A 1 47.60 -23.26 8.23
N ASN A 2 46.37 -23.01 7.79
CA ASN A 2 45.60 -21.79 7.49
C ASN A 2 44.19 -21.96 8.11
N PRO A 3 43.70 -21.05 8.98
CA PRO A 3 42.51 -21.30 9.80
C PRO A 3 41.20 -20.64 9.31
N PHE A 4 41.06 -20.29 8.02
CA PHE A 4 39.87 -19.59 7.52
C PHE A 4 39.26 -20.32 6.33
N GLY A 5 38.45 -21.34 6.63
CA GLY A 5 37.46 -21.91 5.73
C GLY A 5 36.08 -21.49 6.23
N VAL A 6 35.18 -21.21 5.29
CA VAL A 6 33.87 -20.56 5.46
C VAL A 6 34.01 -19.03 5.54
N GLY A 7 34.19 -18.43 4.36
CA GLY A 7 33.61 -17.12 4.13
C GLY A 7 32.14 -17.24 4.48
N VAL A 8 31.74 -16.51 5.53
CA VAL A 8 30.34 -16.30 5.85
C VAL A 8 29.75 -15.65 4.60
N GLU A 9 29.07 -16.44 3.77
CA GLU A 9 28.10 -15.91 2.84
C GLU A 9 27.03 -15.28 3.73
N THR A 10 27.22 -13.98 3.99
CA THR A 10 26.21 -13.14 4.60
C THR A 10 24.94 -13.34 3.78
N PRO A 11 23.79 -13.70 4.39
CA PRO A 11 22.56 -13.85 3.63
C PRO A 11 22.34 -12.60 2.79
N GLU A 12 22.38 -12.78 1.47
CA GLU A 12 22.26 -11.73 0.47
C GLU A 12 20.91 -11.02 0.67
N ASN A 13 20.97 -9.76 1.08
CA ASN A 13 19.97 -8.72 0.88
C ASN A 13 18.48 -9.18 0.81
N TYR A 14 17.92 -9.56 1.97
CA TYR A 14 16.46 -9.48 2.16
C TYR A 14 16.12 -7.97 2.15
N GLU A 15 15.87 -7.40 0.98
CA GLU A 15 15.35 -6.03 0.88
C GLU A 15 14.07 -5.97 1.71
N GLN A 16 14.15 -5.40 2.91
CA GLN A 16 13.05 -5.40 3.87
C GLN A 16 11.90 -4.60 3.27
N LYS A 17 10.91 -5.32 2.73
CA LYS A 17 9.75 -4.72 2.09
C LYS A 17 8.92 -3.98 3.12
N CYS A 18 8.50 -2.78 2.77
CA CYS A 18 7.62 -1.94 3.58
C CYS A 18 6.21 -2.04 2.99
N LEU A 19 5.25 -2.52 3.77
CA LEU A 19 3.84 -2.48 3.39
C LEU A 19 3.23 -1.13 3.82
N CYS A 20 2.72 -0.38 2.86
CA CYS A 20 1.89 0.80 3.07
C CYS A 20 0.42 0.47 2.75
N VAL A 21 -0.46 0.54 3.74
CA VAL A 21 -1.91 0.33 3.54
C VAL A 21 -2.61 1.69 3.53
N LEU A 22 -3.14 2.08 2.39
CA LEU A 22 -3.93 3.29 2.22
C LEU A 22 -5.40 2.98 2.52
N VAL A 23 -5.96 3.64 3.53
CA VAL A 23 -7.37 3.49 3.93
C VAL A 23 -8.10 4.77 3.60
N LEU A 24 -8.89 4.77 2.53
CA LEU A 24 -9.35 5.97 1.83
C LEU A 24 -10.86 6.15 1.92
N ASP A 25 -11.29 7.33 2.36
CA ASP A 25 -12.70 7.69 2.43
C ASP A 25 -13.26 7.97 1.02
N VAL A 26 -14.32 7.26 0.65
CA VAL A 26 -15.08 7.49 -0.58
C VAL A 26 -16.55 7.77 -0.27
N SER A 27 -16.90 8.20 0.94
CA SER A 27 -18.26 8.57 1.29
C SER A 27 -18.76 9.80 0.53
N GLY A 28 -20.07 10.04 0.54
CA GLY A 28 -20.71 11.12 -0.22
C GLY A 28 -20.19 12.53 0.11
N SER A 29 -19.66 12.75 1.32
CA SER A 29 -19.04 14.03 1.71
C SER A 29 -17.75 14.33 0.94
N MET A 30 -17.11 13.31 0.35
CA MET A 30 -15.92 13.47 -0.49
C MET A 30 -16.26 13.99 -1.90
N GLY A 31 -17.54 14.14 -2.24
CA GLY A 31 -18.00 14.48 -3.58
C GLY A 31 -17.46 15.83 -4.08
N GLY A 32 -17.12 15.88 -5.37
CA GLY A 32 -16.62 17.09 -6.02
C GLY A 32 -15.13 17.29 -5.80
N HIS A 33 -14.73 18.40 -5.18
CA HIS A 33 -13.32 18.76 -5.05
C HIS A 33 -12.49 17.78 -4.20
N PRO A 34 -12.97 17.27 -3.04
CA PRO A 34 -12.15 16.41 -2.18
C PRO A 34 -11.72 15.10 -2.85
N ILE A 35 -12.62 14.39 -3.55
CA ILE A 35 -12.27 13.15 -4.25
C ILE A 35 -11.32 13.41 -5.43
N ASN A 36 -11.42 14.57 -6.08
CA ASN A 36 -10.50 14.94 -7.16
C ASN A 36 -9.08 15.17 -6.63
N GLU A 37 -8.93 15.89 -5.51
CA GLU A 37 -7.63 16.06 -4.87
C GLU A 37 -7.08 14.76 -4.31
N LEU A 38 -7.93 13.87 -3.77
CA LEU A 38 -7.52 12.54 -3.35
C LEU A 38 -6.96 11.72 -4.53
N ASN A 39 -7.69 11.69 -5.65
CA ASN A 39 -7.22 11.02 -6.87
C ASN A 39 -5.90 11.59 -7.36
N LYS A 40 -5.77 12.93 -7.40
CA LYS A 40 -4.53 13.59 -7.78
C LYS A 40 -3.38 13.21 -6.85
N GLY A 41 -3.61 13.22 -5.54
CA GLY A 41 -2.63 12.81 -4.54
C GLY A 41 -2.16 11.36 -4.71
N LEU A 42 -3.05 10.43 -5.08
CA LEU A 42 -2.67 9.05 -5.38
C LEU A 42 -1.74 8.95 -6.60
N GLN A 43 -2.08 9.67 -7.68
CA GLN A 43 -1.25 9.69 -8.89
C GLN A 43 0.11 10.35 -8.64
N ASP A 44 0.13 11.43 -7.84
CA ASP A 44 1.36 12.11 -7.45
C ASP A 44 2.24 11.21 -6.57
N PHE A 45 1.65 10.54 -5.57
CA PHE A 45 2.34 9.55 -4.73
C PHE A 45 2.96 8.44 -5.56
N HIS A 46 2.21 7.83 -6.49
CA HIS A 46 2.72 6.76 -7.35
C HIS A 46 3.89 7.22 -8.21
N ARG A 47 3.78 8.40 -8.82
CA ARG A 47 4.86 8.99 -9.60
C ARG A 47 6.10 9.27 -8.76
N GLU A 48 5.95 9.80 -7.55
CA GLU A 48 7.07 10.07 -6.64
C GLU A 48 7.76 8.79 -6.21
N VAL A 49 7.01 7.76 -5.85
CA VAL A 49 7.57 6.46 -5.46
C VAL A 49 8.28 5.79 -6.64
N LEU A 50 7.73 5.84 -7.86
CA LEU A 50 8.37 5.27 -9.04
C LEU A 50 9.66 6.01 -9.45
N ASN A 51 9.75 7.30 -9.16
CA ASN A 51 10.96 8.10 -9.41
C ASN A 51 12.07 7.84 -8.36
N ASP A 52 11.74 7.23 -7.23
CA ASP A 52 12.72 6.77 -6.23
C ASP A 52 12.98 5.27 -6.41
N PHE A 53 14.15 4.94 -6.95
CA PHE A 53 14.56 3.56 -7.21
C PHE A 53 14.49 2.64 -5.99
N VAL A 54 14.83 3.15 -4.80
CA VAL A 54 14.82 2.36 -3.56
C VAL A 54 13.39 2.14 -3.10
N ALA A 55 12.56 3.19 -3.13
CA ALA A 55 11.15 3.08 -2.75
C ALA A 55 10.39 2.14 -3.69
N ALA A 56 10.62 2.23 -5.01
CA ALA A 56 9.97 1.40 -6.01
C ALA A 56 10.20 -0.11 -5.82
N GLN A 57 11.37 -0.52 -5.30
CA GLN A 57 11.71 -1.92 -5.06
C GLN A 57 11.21 -2.47 -3.72
N ARG A 58 10.96 -1.58 -2.75
CA ARG A 58 10.69 -1.96 -1.35
C ARG A 58 9.27 -1.69 -0.92
N LEU A 59 8.60 -0.73 -1.53
CA LEU A 59 7.26 -0.30 -1.12
C LEU A 59 6.20 -1.17 -1.77
N GLU A 60 5.57 -2.00 -0.96
CA GLU A 60 4.31 -2.64 -1.31
C GLU A 60 3.15 -1.75 -0.85
N VAL A 61 2.15 -1.60 -1.69
CA VAL A 61 0.98 -0.77 -1.42
C VAL A 61 -0.26 -1.64 -1.50
N ALA A 62 -1.16 -1.45 -0.55
CA ALA A 62 -2.53 -1.95 -0.60
C ALA A 62 -3.50 -0.78 -0.45
N ILE A 63 -4.65 -0.85 -1.11
CA ILE A 63 -5.65 0.22 -1.07
C ILE A 63 -6.99 -0.35 -0.64
N ILE A 64 -7.49 0.20 0.47
CA ILE A 64 -8.79 -0.08 1.03
C ILE A 64 -9.63 1.18 0.90
N THR A 65 -10.79 1.08 0.26
CA THR A 65 -11.78 2.17 0.24
C THR A 65 -12.88 1.91 1.24
N PHE A 66 -13.40 2.97 1.85
CA PHE A 66 -14.57 2.88 2.72
C PHE A 66 -15.60 3.94 2.40
N GLY A 67 -16.84 3.47 2.26
CA GLY A 67 -18.04 4.26 2.08
C GLY A 67 -19.22 3.44 2.62
N SER A 68 -20.27 3.26 1.82
CA SER A 68 -21.35 2.32 2.14
C SER A 68 -20.88 0.87 2.32
N SER A 69 -19.82 0.49 1.61
CA SER A 69 -19.10 -0.77 1.73
C SER A 69 -17.61 -0.53 1.93
N ILE A 70 -16.90 -1.56 2.37
CA ILE A 70 -15.43 -1.55 2.50
C ILE A 70 -14.91 -2.54 1.48
N ASN A 71 -13.95 -2.10 0.66
CA ASN A 71 -13.40 -2.93 -0.41
C ASN A 71 -11.88 -2.80 -0.42
N ILE A 72 -11.19 -3.92 -0.49
CA ILE A 72 -9.79 -3.96 -0.92
C ILE A 72 -9.83 -3.84 -2.44
N ILE A 73 -9.40 -2.70 -2.97
CA ILE A 73 -9.39 -2.46 -4.42
C ILE A 73 -8.02 -2.68 -5.03
N GLN A 74 -6.98 -2.76 -4.19
CA GLN A 74 -5.63 -3.16 -4.54
C GLN A 74 -5.07 -4.01 -3.41
N GLU A 75 -4.78 -5.28 -3.71
CA GLU A 75 -4.07 -6.17 -2.79
C GLU A 75 -2.61 -5.73 -2.60
N PRO A 76 -1.93 -6.08 -1.49
CA PRO A 76 -0.52 -5.78 -1.28
C PRO A 76 0.34 -6.16 -2.49
N GLY A 77 0.94 -5.17 -3.14
CA GLY A 77 1.80 -5.38 -4.30
C GLY A 77 2.80 -4.25 -4.45
N LEU A 78 3.94 -4.54 -5.10
CA LEU A 78 4.92 -3.49 -5.42
C LEU A 78 4.29 -2.43 -6.32
N VAL A 79 4.60 -1.18 -6.05
CA VAL A 79 4.04 0.00 -6.73
C VAL A 79 4.26 -0.01 -8.26
N ASN A 80 5.28 -0.71 -8.75
CA ASN A 80 5.58 -0.88 -10.17
C ASN A 80 4.72 -1.94 -10.89
N ASN A 81 3.92 -2.71 -10.15
CA ASN A 81 3.13 -3.81 -10.70
C ASN A 81 1.66 -3.43 -10.98
N PHE A 82 1.25 -2.21 -10.62
CA PHE A 82 -0.12 -1.74 -10.82
C PHE A 82 -0.20 -0.22 -10.99
N GLU A 83 -1.31 0.24 -11.55
CA GLU A 83 -1.62 1.66 -11.72
C GLU A 83 -2.54 2.14 -10.60
N MET A 84 -2.39 3.39 -10.17
CA MET A 84 -3.26 3.93 -9.12
C MET A 84 -4.70 4.07 -9.62
N PRO A 85 -5.69 3.58 -8.85
CA PRO A 85 -7.08 3.62 -9.26
C PRO A 85 -7.63 5.06 -9.25
N THR A 86 -8.69 5.28 -10.02
CA THR A 86 -9.53 6.48 -9.90
C THR A 86 -10.72 6.16 -9.02
N LEU A 87 -10.83 6.85 -7.89
CA LEU A 87 -11.87 6.68 -6.89
C LEU A 87 -13.10 7.52 -7.23
N THR A 88 -14.27 6.97 -6.92
CA THR A 88 -15.56 7.64 -7.00
C THR A 88 -16.29 7.53 -5.67
N THR A 89 -17.15 8.50 -5.37
CA THR A 89 -17.86 8.52 -4.09
C THR A 89 -19.05 7.57 -4.06
N SER A 90 -19.28 6.92 -2.93
CA SER A 90 -20.38 6.01 -2.66
C SER A 90 -20.86 6.08 -1.21
N GLY A 91 -22.08 6.60 -1.03
CA GLY A 91 -22.89 6.40 0.16
C GLY A 91 -22.35 6.97 1.48
N THR A 92 -22.52 6.25 2.59
CA THR A 92 -22.21 6.72 3.96
C THR A 92 -20.79 6.35 4.40
N THR A 93 -20.37 6.62 5.65
CA THR A 93 -18.99 6.36 6.11
C THR A 93 -18.91 5.15 7.06
N LYS A 94 -18.08 4.15 6.74
CA LYS A 94 -17.78 2.98 7.59
C LYS A 94 -16.29 2.90 8.01
N LEU A 95 -15.81 3.91 8.71
CA LEU A 95 -14.39 4.04 9.06
C LEU A 95 -13.87 2.92 9.98
N VAL A 96 -14.58 2.62 11.07
CA VAL A 96 -14.09 1.68 12.11
C VAL A 96 -13.82 0.29 11.51
N ASP A 97 -14.73 -0.19 10.68
CA ASP A 97 -14.61 -1.50 10.05
C ASP A 97 -13.49 -1.49 8.98
N ALA A 98 -13.24 -0.36 8.32
CA ALA A 98 -12.15 -0.21 7.36
C ALA A 98 -10.78 -0.29 8.04
N VAL A 99 -10.63 0.35 9.21
CA VAL A 99 -9.40 0.26 10.01
C VAL A 99 -9.15 -1.16 10.51
N ARG A 100 -10.21 -1.88 10.94
CA ARG A 100 -10.09 -3.30 11.32
C ARG A 100 -9.64 -4.17 10.16
N MET A 101 -10.18 -3.95 8.96
CA MET A 101 -9.76 -4.65 7.75
C MET A 101 -8.28 -4.37 7.44
N ALA A 102 -7.84 -3.11 7.55
CA ALA A 102 -6.45 -2.75 7.33
C ALA A 102 -5.50 -3.44 8.33
N MET A 103 -5.85 -3.48 9.62
CA MET A 103 -5.06 -4.20 10.62
C MET A 103 -4.97 -5.70 10.30
N ASN A 104 -6.08 -6.33 9.91
CA ASN A 104 -6.07 -7.74 9.51
C ASN A 104 -5.20 -7.99 8.27
N LEU A 105 -5.21 -7.07 7.30
CA LEU A 105 -4.39 -7.16 6.10
C LEU A 105 -2.90 -7.07 6.44
N VAL A 106 -2.52 -6.14 7.32
CA VAL A 106 -1.14 -6.00 7.81
C VAL A 106 -0.69 -7.25 8.55
N GLU A 107 -1.50 -7.77 9.48
CA GLU A 107 -1.17 -8.99 10.24
C GLU A 107 -1.06 -10.20 9.31
N THR A 108 -1.95 -10.33 8.33
CA THR A 108 -1.87 -11.37 7.32
C THR A 108 -0.56 -11.24 6.55
N ARG A 109 -0.20 -10.04 6.05
CA ARG A 109 1.03 -9.86 5.26
C ARG A 109 2.29 -10.17 6.06
N LYS A 110 2.33 -9.84 7.36
CA LYS A 110 3.46 -10.21 8.24
C LYS A 110 3.68 -11.72 8.33
N GLN A 111 2.63 -12.54 8.23
CA GLN A 111 2.76 -14.01 8.27
C GLN A 111 3.33 -14.61 6.98
N TRP A 112 3.32 -13.86 5.87
CA TRP A 112 3.89 -14.30 4.59
C TRP A 112 5.40 -14.10 4.51
N TYR A 113 5.98 -13.29 5.40
CA TYR A 113 7.41 -13.04 5.53
C TYR A 113 7.99 -13.85 6.69
#